data_AF-A0A3D3CNH0-F1
#
_entry.id   AF-A0A3D3CNH0-F1
#
_cell.length_a   1.000
_cell.length_b   1.000
_cell.length_c   1.000
_cell.angle_alpha   90.00
_cell.angle_beta   90.00
_cell.angle_gamma   90.00
#
_symmetry.space_group_name_H-M   'P 1'
#
loop_
_entity.id
_entity.type
_entity.pdbx_description
1 polymer ?
#
loop_
_entity_poly.entity_id
_entity_poly.type
_entity_poly.pdbx_seq_one_letter_code
_entity_poly.pdbx_strand_id
1 'polypeptide(L)'
;MRAIHLNDVKGGIIEGYKLNIPTHLFKPGTNVLRFEPVMTPLVGKNCEYFQTENLFLTIYENSTLYFPAMPHFVDLPKIELFMLNGFPFTRWPDAHESMVYITNPDADTVGAMLNLIGVITQKNGYPLLEMKYTFTPPVNFKGEIIVMGDINTIPEDLKRAAPLSLTKQMTVPYPVVRSWNDESSLAFSKQISGLVPGKGAIMEFQSPYAEGRTAIVFTASSTKELLALAEAVMDPGVPAKSEGDLVLIDLDKTEYNIIAMKVGKKYFAGKSGRVSKIDMYLYSYPWLYYAALGLTILLLSLTIFFLIRRYRKRRIKGE
;
A
#
# COMPACT_ATOMS: atom_id res chain seq x y z
N MET A 1 11.62 23.48 -0.20
CA MET A 1 10.76 24.64 0.09
C MET A 1 10.93 25.62 -1.07
N ARG A 2 9.84 26.04 -1.73
CA ARG A 2 9.88 27.07 -2.77
C ARG A 2 9.25 28.33 -2.19
N ALA A 3 9.91 29.47 -2.30
CA ALA A 3 9.40 30.74 -1.81
C ALA A 3 8.94 31.61 -2.99
N ILE A 4 7.79 32.26 -2.83
CA ILE A 4 7.33 33.33 -3.70
C ILE A 4 7.66 34.63 -2.98
N HIS A 5 8.49 35.46 -3.60
CA HIS A 5 8.87 36.75 -3.03
C HIS A 5 7.74 37.76 -3.19
N LEU A 6 7.20 38.24 -2.07
CA LEU A 6 6.16 39.28 -1.99
C LEU A 6 6.83 40.64 -1.77
N ASN A 7 7.57 41.12 -2.77
CA ASN A 7 8.43 42.31 -2.61
C ASN A 7 7.75 43.64 -2.97
N ASP A 8 6.52 43.61 -3.47
CA ASP A 8 5.80 44.84 -3.85
C ASP A 8 5.18 45.50 -2.61
N VAL A 9 5.77 46.62 -2.22
CA VAL A 9 5.33 47.45 -1.08
C VAL A 9 3.92 48.00 -1.26
N LYS A 10 3.47 48.21 -2.50
CA LYS A 10 2.13 48.75 -2.81
C LYS A 10 1.08 47.65 -2.94
N GLY A 11 1.46 46.39 -2.75
CA GLY A 11 0.66 45.24 -3.14
C GLY A 11 0.72 45.01 -4.64
N GLY A 12 0.53 43.76 -5.06
CA GLY A 12 0.59 43.38 -6.46
C GLY A 12 -0.18 42.11 -6.74
N ILE A 13 -0.50 41.89 -8.01
CA ILE A 13 -1.11 40.67 -8.51
C ILE A 13 -0.03 39.87 -9.24
N ILE A 14 0.16 38.61 -8.85
CA ILE A 14 1.06 37.69 -9.52
C ILE A 14 0.21 36.69 -10.30
N GLU A 15 0.17 36.82 -11.62
CA GLU A 15 -0.58 35.92 -12.49
C GLU A 15 0.31 34.86 -13.15
N GLY A 16 -0.22 33.66 -13.37
CA GLY A 16 0.46 32.61 -14.14
C GLY A 16 1.74 32.06 -13.51
N TYR A 17 1.97 32.29 -12.22
CA TYR A 17 3.17 31.81 -11.52
C TYR A 17 3.18 30.29 -11.42
N LYS A 18 4.19 29.65 -12.03
CA LYS A 18 4.30 28.19 -12.08
C LYS A 18 5.25 27.65 -11.00
N LEU A 19 4.68 26.89 -10.06
CA LEU A 19 5.44 26.12 -9.08
C LEU A 19 5.57 24.67 -9.53
N ASN A 20 6.78 24.26 -9.92
CA ASN A 20 7.06 22.86 -10.21
C ASN A 20 7.37 22.11 -8.91
N ILE A 21 6.44 21.29 -8.43
CA ILE A 21 6.65 20.44 -7.26
C ILE A 21 7.13 19.07 -7.74
N PRO A 22 8.36 18.64 -7.39
CA PRO A 22 8.84 17.31 -7.74
C PRO A 22 7.90 16.20 -7.23
N THR A 23 7.50 15.28 -8.10
CA THR A 23 6.51 14.24 -7.77
C THR A 23 6.99 13.26 -6.70
N HIS A 24 8.30 13.05 -6.56
CA HIS A 24 8.89 12.21 -5.51
C HIS A 24 8.69 12.73 -4.07
N LEU A 25 8.20 13.97 -3.89
CA LEU A 25 7.85 14.52 -2.58
C LEU A 25 6.48 14.03 -2.11
N PHE A 26 5.64 13.57 -3.03
CA PHE A 26 4.34 13.02 -2.70
C PHE A 26 4.50 11.59 -2.18
N LYS A 27 3.78 11.30 -1.10
CA LYS A 27 3.66 9.95 -0.55
C LYS A 27 2.36 9.32 -1.04
N PRO A 28 2.26 7.98 -1.10
CA PRO A 28 0.98 7.31 -1.27
C PRO A 28 -0.03 7.77 -0.21
N GLY A 29 -1.27 8.04 -0.63
CA GLY A 29 -2.35 8.49 0.24
C GLY A 29 -2.44 9.99 0.42
N THR A 30 -2.74 10.43 1.64
CA THR A 30 -3.05 11.84 1.94
C THR A 30 -1.78 12.70 1.94
N ASN A 31 -1.80 13.75 1.13
CA ASN A 31 -0.73 14.75 1.07
C ASN A 31 -1.30 16.12 1.45
N VAL A 32 -0.51 16.92 2.18
CA VAL A 32 -0.90 18.27 2.60
C VAL A 32 -0.09 19.28 1.81
N LEU A 33 -0.76 20.11 1.02
CA LEU A 33 -0.18 21.29 0.40
C LEU A 33 -0.52 22.50 1.27
N ARG A 34 0.51 23.13 1.86
CA ARG A 34 0.34 24.27 2.77
C ARG A 34 0.92 25.53 2.15
N PHE A 35 0.15 26.62 2.21
CA PHE A 35 0.59 27.96 1.83
C PHE A 35 0.76 28.79 3.11
N GLU A 36 1.97 29.27 3.36
CA GLU A 36 2.32 30.05 4.55
C GLU A 36 2.87 31.41 4.13
N PRO A 37 2.03 32.44 4.01
CA PRO A 37 2.51 33.79 3.76
C PRO A 37 3.22 34.34 5.00
N VAL A 38 4.46 34.77 4.83
CA VAL A 38 5.18 35.55 5.82
C VAL A 38 5.28 36.97 5.30
N MET A 39 4.45 37.87 5.83
CA MET A 39 4.45 39.28 5.47
C MET A 39 4.90 40.09 6.67
N THR A 40 6.01 40.81 6.53
CA THR A 40 6.56 41.67 7.58
C THR A 40 6.34 43.14 7.23
N PRO A 41 5.83 43.97 8.15
CA PRO A 41 5.74 45.40 7.91
C PRO A 41 7.14 46.01 7.72
N LEU A 42 7.27 46.94 6.77
CA LEU A 42 8.56 47.51 6.35
C LEU A 42 9.12 48.57 7.32
N VAL A 43 8.31 49.09 8.23
CA VAL A 43 8.67 50.21 9.10
C VAL A 43 8.28 49.90 10.54
N GLY A 44 9.28 49.91 11.41
CA GLY A 44 9.10 50.11 12.84
C GLY A 44 10.36 50.79 13.39
N LYS A 45 10.24 52.03 13.86
CA LYS A 45 11.21 52.52 14.84
C LYS A 45 10.99 51.80 16.16
N ASN A 46 11.98 51.82 17.05
CA ASN A 46 11.80 51.33 18.42
C ASN A 46 10.56 52.01 19.04
N CYS A 47 9.59 51.20 19.47
CA CYS A 47 8.35 51.62 20.16
C CYS A 47 7.26 52.29 19.30
N GLU A 48 7.12 51.96 18.02
CA GLU A 48 5.90 52.28 17.23
C GLU A 48 4.97 51.06 17.11
N TYR A 49 3.65 51.28 17.10
CA TYR A 49 2.67 50.23 16.84
C TYR A 49 2.77 49.78 15.38
N PHE A 50 3.07 48.50 15.17
CA PHE A 50 3.05 47.90 13.83
C PHE A 50 1.61 47.79 13.34
N GLN A 51 1.27 48.48 12.25
CA GLN A 51 -0.04 48.37 11.61
C GLN A 51 -0.09 47.09 10.75
N THR A 52 -0.75 46.04 11.24
CA THR A 52 -0.88 44.73 10.57
C THR A 52 -2.18 44.57 9.77
N GLU A 53 -3.11 45.53 9.88
CA GLU A 53 -4.47 45.41 9.33
C GLU A 53 -4.55 45.27 7.78
N ASN A 54 -3.48 45.60 7.05
CA ASN A 54 -3.47 45.61 5.58
C ASN A 54 -2.57 44.53 4.94
N LEU A 55 -2.09 43.56 5.70
CA LEU A 55 -1.29 42.45 5.15
C LEU A 55 -2.21 41.27 4.80
N PHE A 56 -2.68 41.22 3.56
CA PHE A 56 -3.50 40.11 3.04
C PHE A 56 -2.84 39.45 1.83
N LEU A 57 -2.94 38.13 1.77
CA LEU A 57 -2.64 37.32 0.59
C LEU A 57 -3.92 36.60 0.18
N THR A 58 -4.26 36.67 -1.09
CA THR A 58 -5.38 35.91 -1.67
C THR A 58 -4.86 34.97 -2.74
N ILE A 59 -5.23 33.69 -2.65
CA ILE A 59 -5.03 32.71 -3.71
C ILE A 59 -6.34 32.58 -4.46
N TYR A 60 -6.35 32.93 -5.74
CA TYR A 60 -7.55 32.89 -6.56
C TYR A 60 -7.96 31.45 -6.91
N GLU A 61 -9.27 31.24 -7.07
CA GLU A 61 -9.88 29.94 -7.42
C GLU A 61 -9.47 29.40 -8.80
N ASN A 62 -8.92 30.25 -9.68
CA ASN A 62 -8.36 29.84 -10.96
C ASN A 62 -6.96 29.18 -10.85
N SER A 63 -6.42 29.05 -9.64
CA SER A 63 -5.17 28.35 -9.39
C SER A 63 -5.37 26.84 -9.55
N THR A 64 -4.69 26.23 -10.52
CA THR A 64 -4.84 24.80 -10.82
C THR A 64 -3.65 23.98 -10.33
N LEU A 65 -3.91 22.81 -9.73
CA LEU A 65 -2.90 21.78 -9.48
C LEU A 65 -2.97 20.73 -10.58
N TYR A 66 -1.87 20.56 -11.32
CA TYR A 66 -1.77 19.57 -12.39
C TYR A 66 -0.76 18.49 -12.03
N PHE A 67 -1.20 17.23 -12.08
CA PHE A 67 -0.32 16.07 -12.00
C PHE A 67 -0.06 15.51 -13.40
N PRO A 68 1.21 15.27 -13.78
CA PRO A 68 1.51 14.57 -15.02
C PRO A 68 0.99 13.12 -14.94
N ALA A 69 0.79 12.49 -16.10
CA ALA A 69 0.40 11.07 -16.14
C ALA A 69 1.45 10.21 -15.42
N MET A 70 1.04 9.55 -14.33
CA MET A 70 1.87 8.66 -13.55
C MET A 70 1.52 7.19 -13.84
N PRO A 71 2.50 6.28 -13.81
CA PRO A 71 2.20 4.85 -13.87
C PRO A 71 1.41 4.45 -12.63
N HIS A 72 0.23 3.88 -12.84
CA HIS A 72 -0.60 3.36 -11.76
C HIS A 72 -0.21 1.91 -11.53
N PHE A 73 0.86 1.73 -10.75
CA PHE A 73 1.48 0.43 -10.48
C PHE A 73 1.82 0.34 -9.00
N VAL A 74 1.34 -0.71 -8.36
CA VAL A 74 1.63 -0.99 -6.95
C VAL A 74 1.90 -2.48 -6.80
N ASP A 75 2.95 -2.82 -6.05
CA ASP A 75 3.20 -4.15 -5.53
C ASP A 75 2.32 -4.41 -4.30
N LEU A 76 1.43 -5.37 -4.41
CA LEU A 76 0.54 -5.86 -3.36
C LEU A 76 0.91 -7.30 -3.01
N PRO A 77 0.49 -7.87 -1.87
CA PRO A 77 -0.32 -7.29 -0.78
C PRO A 77 0.43 -6.30 0.13
N LYS A 78 -0.28 -5.27 0.61
CA LYS A 78 0.20 -4.21 1.53
C LYS A 78 -0.97 -3.66 2.37
N ILE A 79 -1.27 -4.33 3.48
CA ILE A 79 -2.34 -3.96 4.42
C ILE A 79 -2.16 -2.54 4.93
N GLU A 80 -0.93 -2.04 5.01
CA GLU A 80 -0.65 -0.65 5.38
C GLU A 80 -1.36 0.36 4.46
N LEU A 81 -1.53 0.06 3.16
CA LEU A 81 -2.23 0.93 2.22
C LEU A 81 -3.75 0.90 2.47
N PHE A 82 -4.29 -0.28 2.76
CA PHE A 82 -5.68 -0.42 3.17
C PHE A 82 -5.96 0.36 4.46
N MET A 83 -5.06 0.25 5.42
CA MET A 83 -5.17 0.94 6.70
C MET A 83 -5.04 2.46 6.55
N LEU A 84 -4.33 2.95 5.54
CA LEU A 84 -4.09 4.38 5.34
C LEU A 84 -5.28 5.09 4.68
N ASN A 85 -5.89 4.52 3.64
CA ASN A 85 -7.01 5.14 2.93
C ASN A 85 -7.99 4.15 2.26
N GLY A 86 -7.94 2.86 2.61
CA GLY A 86 -8.77 1.82 2.00
C GLY A 86 -8.32 1.36 0.62
N PHE A 87 -7.10 1.70 0.18
CA PHE A 87 -6.56 1.18 -1.07
C PHE A 87 -6.35 -0.35 -0.97
N PRO A 88 -6.62 -1.14 -2.03
CA PRO A 88 -7.02 -0.77 -3.39
C PRO A 88 -8.52 -0.56 -3.61
N PHE A 89 -9.36 -0.72 -2.58
CA PHE A 89 -10.82 -0.59 -2.69
C PHE A 89 -11.28 0.84 -2.98
N THR A 90 -10.47 1.83 -2.59
CA THR A 90 -10.66 3.26 -2.86
C THR A 90 -9.83 3.75 -4.05
N ARG A 91 -9.39 2.85 -4.95
CA ARG A 91 -8.79 3.26 -6.24
C ARG A 91 -9.69 4.24 -6.99
N TRP A 92 -11.00 4.01 -6.87
CA TRP A 92 -12.02 4.99 -7.20
C TRP A 92 -12.60 5.54 -5.90
N PRO A 93 -12.74 6.87 -5.73
CA PRO A 93 -13.21 7.46 -4.48
C PRO A 93 -14.58 6.96 -4.02
N ASP A 94 -15.46 6.59 -4.95
CA ASP A 94 -16.81 6.05 -4.72
C ASP A 94 -16.83 4.52 -4.52
N ALA A 95 -15.69 3.84 -4.67
CA ALA A 95 -15.51 2.39 -4.60
C ALA A 95 -16.39 1.56 -5.56
N HIS A 96 -16.72 2.07 -6.76
CA HIS A 96 -17.61 1.37 -7.71
C HIS A 96 -17.10 0.02 -8.25
N GLU A 97 -15.79 -0.24 -8.17
CA GLU A 97 -15.19 -1.54 -8.53
C GLU A 97 -14.97 -2.47 -7.32
N SER A 98 -15.53 -2.11 -6.16
CA SER A 98 -15.30 -2.82 -4.91
C SER A 98 -16.59 -3.46 -4.40
N MET A 99 -16.44 -4.59 -3.72
CA MET A 99 -17.56 -5.32 -3.13
C MET A 99 -17.21 -5.81 -1.73
N VAL A 100 -18.18 -5.76 -0.82
CA VAL A 100 -18.15 -6.50 0.44
C VAL A 100 -18.93 -7.80 0.28
N TYR A 101 -18.28 -8.92 0.57
CA TYR A 101 -18.93 -10.21 0.74
C TYR A 101 -19.06 -10.54 2.23
N ILE A 102 -20.29 -10.55 2.71
CA ILE A 102 -20.65 -10.97 4.07
C ILE A 102 -21.00 -12.45 4.04
N THR A 103 -20.23 -13.28 4.75
CA THR A 103 -20.48 -14.73 4.77
C THR A 103 -21.50 -15.12 5.83
N ASN A 104 -21.58 -14.36 6.93
CA ASN A 104 -22.54 -14.51 8.01
C ASN A 104 -23.52 -13.33 7.99
N PRO A 105 -24.79 -13.50 7.57
CA PRO A 105 -25.77 -12.42 7.52
C PRO A 105 -26.38 -12.12 8.91
N ASP A 106 -25.53 -11.88 9.91
CA ASP A 106 -25.90 -11.54 11.28
C ASP A 106 -25.59 -10.08 11.61
N ALA A 107 -26.18 -9.59 12.71
CA ALA A 107 -26.04 -8.20 13.12
C ALA A 107 -24.59 -7.80 13.46
N ASP A 108 -23.80 -8.71 14.05
CA ASP A 108 -22.42 -8.40 14.43
C ASP A 108 -21.55 -8.25 13.18
N THR A 109 -21.69 -9.15 12.20
CA THR A 109 -20.94 -9.06 10.93
C THR A 109 -21.35 -7.84 10.10
N VAL A 110 -22.64 -7.50 10.05
CA VAL A 110 -23.10 -6.27 9.40
C VAL A 110 -22.59 -5.03 10.12
N GLY A 111 -22.59 -5.03 11.46
CA GLY A 111 -21.98 -3.97 12.27
C GLY A 111 -20.50 -3.80 11.98
N ALA A 112 -19.76 -4.91 11.90
CA ALA A 112 -18.35 -4.93 11.54
C ALA A 112 -18.11 -4.32 10.14
N MET A 113 -18.95 -4.67 9.17
CA MET A 113 -18.89 -4.08 7.83
C MET A 113 -19.11 -2.58 7.85
N LEU A 114 -20.18 -2.11 8.51
CA LEU A 114 -20.52 -0.69 8.56
C LEU A 114 -19.43 0.12 9.27
N ASN A 115 -18.86 -0.43 10.34
CA ASN A 115 -17.70 0.11 11.05
C ASN A 115 -16.51 0.30 10.10
N LEU A 116 -16.16 -0.74 9.35
CA LEU A 116 -15.04 -0.68 8.40
C LEU A 116 -15.28 0.34 7.28
N ILE A 117 -16.47 0.33 6.66
CA ILE A 117 -16.85 1.30 5.62
C ILE A 117 -16.82 2.73 6.18
N GLY A 118 -17.27 2.93 7.42
CA GLY A 118 -17.22 4.22 8.11
C GLY A 118 -15.80 4.74 8.29
N VAL A 119 -14.86 3.89 8.71
CA VAL A 119 -13.44 4.24 8.84
C VAL A 119 -12.83 4.59 7.48
N ILE A 120 -13.06 3.75 6.47
CA ILE A 120 -12.51 3.97 5.13
C ILE A 120 -13.06 5.27 4.54
N THR A 121 -14.36 5.52 4.68
CA THR A 121 -15.00 6.77 4.21
C THR A 121 -14.36 8.00 4.85
N GLN A 122 -14.10 7.97 6.17
CA GLN A 122 -13.43 9.06 6.88
C GLN A 122 -12.00 9.29 6.37
N LYS A 123 -11.23 8.22 6.12
CA LYS A 123 -9.84 8.33 5.66
C LYS A 123 -9.72 8.72 4.18
N ASN A 124 -10.62 8.21 3.34
CA ASN A 124 -10.69 8.53 1.92
C ASN A 124 -11.22 9.95 1.66
N GLY A 125 -12.02 10.49 2.59
CA GLY A 125 -12.62 11.82 2.45
C GLY A 125 -13.78 11.90 1.45
N TYR A 126 -14.23 10.76 0.91
CA TYR A 126 -15.37 10.63 0.01
C TYR A 126 -16.18 9.39 0.37
N PRO A 127 -17.53 9.47 0.38
CA PRO A 127 -18.39 8.34 0.71
C PRO A 127 -18.35 7.25 -0.38
N LEU A 128 -18.30 5.98 0.06
CA LEU A 128 -18.22 4.80 -0.81
C LEU A 128 -19.58 4.44 -1.42
N LEU A 129 -20.19 5.36 -2.17
CA LEU A 129 -21.58 5.29 -2.62
C LEU A 129 -21.89 4.15 -3.59
N GLU A 130 -20.90 3.71 -4.37
CA GLU A 130 -21.07 2.65 -5.38
C GLU A 130 -20.53 1.29 -4.92
N MET A 131 -20.08 1.20 -3.67
CA MET A 131 -19.62 -0.07 -3.11
C MET A 131 -20.77 -1.06 -3.01
N LYS A 132 -20.59 -2.23 -3.62
CA LYS A 132 -21.60 -3.30 -3.60
C LYS A 132 -21.44 -4.15 -2.34
N TYR A 133 -22.53 -4.76 -1.88
CA TYR A 133 -22.46 -5.83 -0.88
C TYR A 133 -23.22 -7.06 -1.36
N THR A 134 -22.81 -8.24 -0.89
CA THR A 134 -23.46 -9.51 -1.20
C THR A 134 -23.38 -10.46 -0.02
N PHE A 135 -24.39 -11.33 0.10
CA PHE A 135 -24.40 -12.46 1.04
C PHE A 135 -24.08 -13.79 0.36
N THR A 136 -24.00 -13.80 -0.97
CA THR A 136 -23.66 -14.99 -1.75
C THR A 136 -22.20 -14.92 -2.21
N PRO A 137 -21.47 -16.06 -2.25
CA PRO A 137 -20.10 -16.10 -2.73
C PRO A 137 -19.92 -15.38 -4.08
N PRO A 138 -19.01 -14.40 -4.19
CA PRO A 138 -18.83 -13.59 -5.39
C PRO A 138 -17.98 -14.33 -6.43
N VAL A 139 -18.57 -15.37 -7.05
CA VAL A 139 -17.90 -16.15 -8.10
C VAL A 139 -17.62 -15.27 -9.32
N ASN A 140 -16.36 -15.27 -9.80
CA ASN A 140 -15.92 -14.54 -11.00
C ASN A 140 -16.05 -13.00 -10.92
N PHE A 141 -16.07 -12.40 -9.74
CA PHE A 141 -16.08 -10.95 -9.61
C PHE A 141 -14.76 -10.32 -10.07
N LYS A 142 -14.82 -9.33 -10.97
CA LYS A 142 -13.66 -8.69 -11.62
C LYS A 142 -13.20 -7.39 -10.96
N GLY A 143 -13.43 -7.27 -9.65
CA GLY A 143 -13.08 -6.10 -8.84
C GLY A 143 -12.42 -6.50 -7.52
N GLU A 144 -12.31 -5.54 -6.62
CA GLU A 144 -11.71 -5.74 -5.30
C GLU A 144 -12.76 -6.30 -4.32
N ILE A 145 -12.43 -7.33 -3.53
CA ILE A 145 -13.38 -7.98 -2.61
C ILE A 145 -12.92 -7.87 -1.16
N ILE A 146 -13.76 -7.28 -0.30
CA ILE A 146 -13.62 -7.37 1.17
C ILE A 146 -14.51 -8.51 1.63
N VAL A 147 -13.95 -9.51 2.28
CA VAL A 147 -14.67 -10.67 2.81
C VAL A 147 -14.73 -10.54 4.32
N MET A 148 -15.92 -10.63 4.90
CA MET A 148 -16.12 -10.53 6.35
C MET A 148 -16.94 -11.70 6.86
N GLY A 149 -16.38 -12.42 7.85
CA GLY A 149 -16.99 -13.65 8.31
C GLY A 149 -16.21 -14.41 9.37
N ASP A 150 -16.91 -15.34 10.04
CA ASP A 150 -16.27 -16.40 10.82
C ASP A 150 -15.36 -17.25 9.91
N ILE A 151 -14.23 -17.71 10.46
CA ILE A 151 -13.26 -18.52 9.74
C ILE A 151 -13.87 -19.76 9.06
N ASN A 152 -14.93 -20.33 9.63
CA ASN A 152 -15.61 -21.51 9.12
C ASN A 152 -16.47 -21.22 7.89
N THR A 153 -17.01 -20.00 7.77
CA THR A 153 -17.94 -19.62 6.68
C THR A 153 -17.23 -19.03 5.46
N ILE A 154 -15.93 -18.70 5.58
CA ILE A 154 -15.13 -18.28 4.43
C ILE A 154 -15.08 -19.42 3.38
N PRO A 155 -15.35 -19.13 2.09
CA PRO A 155 -15.23 -20.10 1.00
C PRO A 155 -13.83 -20.73 0.86
N GLU A 156 -13.78 -21.99 0.42
CA GLU A 156 -12.55 -22.77 0.35
C GLU A 156 -11.53 -22.24 -0.67
N ASP A 157 -11.98 -21.63 -1.76
CA ASP A 157 -11.11 -20.97 -2.73
C ASP A 157 -10.36 -19.77 -2.12
N LEU A 158 -11.06 -18.96 -1.33
CA LEU A 158 -10.45 -17.86 -0.56
C LEU A 158 -9.55 -18.37 0.56
N LYS A 159 -9.95 -19.42 1.30
CA LYS A 159 -9.12 -20.05 2.34
C LYS A 159 -7.80 -20.60 1.81
N ARG A 160 -7.79 -21.13 0.57
CA ARG A 160 -6.57 -21.64 -0.09
C ARG A 160 -5.68 -20.54 -0.65
N ALA A 161 -6.27 -19.43 -1.10
CA ALA A 161 -5.53 -18.29 -1.62
C ALA A 161 -4.94 -17.39 -0.51
N ALA A 162 -5.52 -17.44 0.70
CA ALA A 162 -5.08 -16.67 1.84
C ALA A 162 -3.62 -16.99 2.27
N PRO A 163 -2.85 -16.00 2.77
CA PRO A 163 -1.46 -16.21 3.23
C PRO A 163 -1.37 -17.21 4.38
N LEU A 164 -2.35 -17.19 5.29
CA LEU A 164 -2.53 -18.19 6.32
C LEU A 164 -3.53 -19.22 5.79
N SER A 165 -3.10 -20.47 5.61
CA SER A 165 -4.00 -21.55 5.21
C SER A 165 -5.03 -21.78 6.32
N LEU A 166 -6.25 -21.26 6.13
CA LEU A 166 -7.38 -21.35 7.06
C LEU A 166 -8.04 -22.74 7.07
N THR A 167 -7.25 -23.79 6.83
CA THR A 167 -7.70 -25.19 6.84
C THR A 167 -7.45 -25.83 8.20
N LYS A 168 -7.96 -27.07 8.42
CA LYS A 168 -7.82 -27.79 9.70
C LYS A 168 -6.38 -27.96 10.20
N GLN A 169 -5.38 -27.82 9.33
CA GLN A 169 -3.96 -27.77 9.67
C GLN A 169 -3.43 -26.37 9.35
N MET A 170 -3.32 -25.53 10.37
CA MET A 170 -2.79 -24.17 10.22
C MET A 170 -1.27 -24.20 10.39
N THR A 171 -0.56 -23.70 9.40
CA THR A 171 0.85 -23.40 9.57
C THR A 171 0.95 -21.93 9.91
N VAL A 172 1.12 -21.62 11.19
CA VAL A 172 1.20 -20.23 11.65
C VAL A 172 2.66 -19.80 11.49
N PRO A 173 2.95 -18.86 10.60
CA PRO A 173 4.26 -18.26 10.56
C PRO A 173 4.41 -17.40 11.82
N TYR A 174 5.58 -17.39 12.42
CA TYR A 174 5.92 -16.45 13.48
C TYR A 174 7.29 -15.83 13.17
N PRO A 175 7.45 -14.52 13.41
CA PRO A 175 8.72 -13.85 13.16
C PRO A 175 9.77 -14.34 14.16
N VAL A 176 10.92 -14.77 13.64
CA VAL A 176 12.10 -15.09 14.44
C VAL A 176 13.19 -14.13 14.03
N VAL A 177 13.53 -13.22 14.94
CA VAL A 177 14.70 -12.35 14.81
C VAL A 177 15.93 -13.24 15.04
N ARG A 178 16.64 -13.59 13.96
CA ARG A 178 17.84 -14.44 14.06
C ARG A 178 19.13 -13.63 14.13
N SER A 179 19.09 -12.32 13.90
CA SER A 179 20.27 -11.47 13.82
C SER A 179 20.00 -10.05 14.31
N TRP A 180 21.06 -9.38 14.76
CA TRP A 180 21.09 -7.97 15.18
C TRP A 180 20.76 -6.98 14.05
N ASN A 181 20.64 -7.45 12.80
CA ASN A 181 20.37 -6.64 11.60
C ASN A 181 18.88 -6.59 11.20
N ASP A 182 17.93 -6.87 12.09
CA ASP A 182 16.48 -6.87 11.79
C ASP A 182 16.05 -7.80 10.63
N GLU A 183 16.89 -8.76 10.24
CA GLU A 183 16.47 -9.84 9.34
C GLU A 183 15.56 -10.80 10.12
N SER A 184 14.27 -10.48 10.10
CA SER A 184 13.22 -11.38 10.57
C SER A 184 13.07 -12.54 9.58
N SER A 185 13.40 -13.75 10.04
CA SER A 185 13.12 -14.98 9.29
C SER A 185 11.79 -15.54 9.76
N LEU A 186 10.97 -16.05 8.83
CA LEU A 186 9.75 -16.74 9.19
C LEU A 186 10.08 -18.16 9.64
N ALA A 187 9.72 -18.49 10.89
CA ALA A 187 9.61 -19.88 11.30
C ALA A 187 8.15 -20.30 11.22
N PHE A 188 7.92 -21.54 10.81
CA PHE A 188 6.59 -22.07 10.55
C PHE A 188 6.29 -23.12 11.61
N SER A 189 5.34 -22.85 12.52
CA SER A 189 4.84 -23.87 13.43
C SER A 189 3.62 -24.54 12.79
N LYS A 190 3.60 -25.87 12.78
CA LYS A 190 2.37 -26.61 12.49
C LYS A 190 1.53 -26.63 13.76
N GLN A 191 0.64 -25.65 13.90
CA GLN A 191 -0.31 -25.62 14.99
C GLN A 191 -1.63 -26.24 14.51
N ILE A 192 -2.06 -27.31 15.16
CA ILE A 192 -3.38 -27.89 14.92
C ILE A 192 -4.38 -27.08 15.73
N SER A 193 -5.51 -26.75 15.10
CA SER A 193 -6.71 -26.11 15.67
C SER A 193 -6.82 -24.59 15.51
N GLY A 194 -7.35 -24.18 14.35
CA GLY A 194 -8.15 -22.96 14.18
C GLY A 194 -7.47 -21.62 14.49
N LEU A 195 -8.16 -20.53 14.18
CA LEU A 195 -7.80 -19.24 14.76
C LEU A 195 -8.05 -19.33 16.28
N VAL A 196 -7.07 -18.93 17.08
CA VAL A 196 -7.19 -19.00 18.54
C VAL A 196 -8.32 -18.05 18.98
N PRO A 197 -9.27 -18.48 19.84
CA PRO A 197 -10.29 -17.59 20.38
C PRO A 197 -9.67 -16.33 21.00
N GLY A 198 -10.36 -15.19 20.85
CA GLY A 198 -9.82 -13.89 21.25
C GLY A 198 -8.79 -13.30 20.29
N LYS A 199 -8.58 -13.88 19.11
CA LYS A 199 -7.77 -13.29 18.03
C LYS A 199 -8.60 -13.01 16.79
N GLY A 200 -8.30 -11.89 16.13
CA GLY A 200 -8.77 -11.57 14.80
C GLY A 200 -7.63 -11.63 13.78
N ALA A 201 -7.97 -11.90 12.53
CA ALA A 201 -7.02 -11.95 11.41
C ALA A 201 -7.49 -11.06 10.25
N ILE A 202 -6.55 -10.31 9.70
CA ILE A 202 -6.70 -9.54 8.47
C ILE A 202 -5.69 -10.09 7.48
N MET A 203 -6.17 -10.51 6.32
CA MET A 203 -5.34 -11.13 5.29
C MET A 203 -5.59 -10.50 3.95
N GLU A 204 -4.54 -10.00 3.31
CA GLU A 204 -4.62 -9.44 1.96
C GLU A 204 -3.87 -10.34 0.99
N PHE A 205 -4.49 -10.64 -0.16
CA PHE A 205 -3.91 -11.49 -1.18
C PHE A 205 -4.57 -11.26 -2.53
N GLN A 206 -4.02 -11.88 -3.58
CA GLN A 206 -4.59 -11.78 -4.91
C GLN A 206 -5.92 -12.54 -4.99
N SER A 207 -6.96 -11.88 -5.49
CA SER A 207 -8.27 -12.49 -5.70
C SER A 207 -8.15 -13.73 -6.61
N PRO A 208 -8.70 -14.89 -6.21
CA PRO A 208 -8.70 -16.08 -7.06
C PRO A 208 -9.61 -15.92 -8.30
N TYR A 209 -10.49 -14.92 -8.32
CA TYR A 209 -11.47 -14.70 -9.38
C TYR A 209 -10.96 -13.82 -10.52
N ALA A 210 -9.95 -12.98 -10.27
CA ALA A 210 -9.42 -12.05 -11.25
C ALA A 210 -7.95 -11.72 -11.00
N GLU A 211 -7.13 -11.81 -12.05
CA GLU A 211 -5.71 -11.48 -11.98
C GLU A 211 -5.50 -9.97 -11.75
N GLY A 212 -4.54 -9.61 -10.89
CA GLY A 212 -4.25 -8.22 -10.53
C GLY A 212 -5.30 -7.53 -9.66
N ARG A 213 -6.31 -8.26 -9.18
CA ARG A 213 -7.30 -7.81 -8.20
C ARG A 213 -6.99 -8.40 -6.83
N THR A 214 -7.47 -7.73 -5.81
CA THR A 214 -7.19 -7.95 -4.40
C THR A 214 -8.43 -8.48 -3.69
N ALA A 215 -8.20 -9.49 -2.85
CA ALA A 215 -9.13 -9.89 -1.82
C ALA A 215 -8.50 -9.55 -0.47
N ILE A 216 -9.29 -8.93 0.42
CA ILE A 216 -8.92 -8.79 1.83
C ILE A 216 -9.96 -9.52 2.66
N VAL A 217 -9.51 -10.36 3.59
CA VAL A 217 -10.37 -11.16 4.46
C VAL A 217 -10.21 -10.66 5.89
N PHE A 218 -11.31 -10.24 6.50
CA PHE A 218 -11.45 -10.00 7.93
C PHE A 218 -12.15 -11.20 8.54
N THR A 219 -11.46 -11.91 9.42
CA THR A 219 -12.01 -13.12 10.03
C THR A 219 -11.62 -13.26 11.49
N ALA A 220 -12.48 -13.93 12.24
CA ALA A 220 -12.31 -14.25 13.65
C ALA A 220 -12.93 -15.63 13.94
N SER A 221 -12.79 -16.12 15.17
CA SER A 221 -13.38 -17.41 15.56
C SER A 221 -14.88 -17.34 15.83
N SER A 222 -15.46 -16.14 15.88
CA SER A 222 -16.91 -15.89 15.95
C SER A 222 -17.26 -14.53 15.36
N THR A 223 -18.55 -14.30 15.05
CA THR A 223 -19.05 -13.02 14.52
C THR A 223 -18.93 -11.87 15.53
N LYS A 224 -19.05 -12.17 16.84
CA LYS A 224 -18.82 -11.20 17.91
C LYS A 224 -17.35 -10.75 17.99
N GLU A 225 -16.42 -11.68 17.83
CA GLU A 225 -15.00 -11.36 17.75
C GLU A 225 -14.65 -10.61 16.46
N LEU A 226 -15.36 -10.89 15.35
CA LEU A 226 -15.21 -10.13 14.11
C LEU A 226 -15.66 -8.67 14.28
N LEU A 227 -16.74 -8.42 15.02
CA LEU A 227 -17.13 -7.06 15.40
C LEU A 227 -16.06 -6.38 16.25
N ALA A 228 -15.52 -7.07 17.26
CA ALA A 228 -14.42 -6.57 18.06
C ALA A 228 -13.15 -6.28 17.23
N LEU A 229 -12.87 -7.10 16.21
CA LEU A 229 -11.79 -6.86 15.25
C LEU A 229 -12.03 -5.57 14.46
N ALA A 230 -13.25 -5.33 13.96
CA ALA A 230 -13.58 -4.11 13.24
C ALA A 230 -13.50 -2.85 14.14
N GLU A 231 -13.87 -2.98 15.42
CA GLU A 231 -13.68 -1.93 16.43
C GLU A 231 -12.19 -1.68 16.71
N ALA A 232 -11.38 -2.74 16.83
CA ALA A 232 -9.94 -2.62 17.06
C ALA A 232 -9.23 -1.86 15.93
N VAL A 233 -9.64 -2.04 14.67
CA VAL A 233 -9.10 -1.31 13.51
C VAL A 233 -9.32 0.21 13.61
N MET A 234 -10.30 0.67 14.41
CA MET A 234 -10.51 2.10 14.67
C MET A 234 -9.47 2.69 15.62
N ASP A 235 -8.85 1.86 16.46
CA ASP A 235 -7.82 2.31 17.38
C ASP A 235 -6.57 2.75 16.60
N PRO A 236 -6.05 3.97 16.77
CA PRO A 236 -4.92 4.47 15.99
C PRO A 236 -3.66 3.61 16.07
N GLY A 237 -3.46 2.85 17.16
CA GLY A 237 -2.32 1.96 17.34
C GLY A 237 -2.35 0.74 16.42
N VAL A 238 -3.54 0.28 16.01
CA VAL A 238 -3.71 -0.90 15.15
C VAL A 238 -3.28 -0.62 13.70
N PRO A 239 -3.81 0.39 12.98
CA PRO A 239 -3.34 0.79 11.66
C PRO A 239 -1.84 1.09 11.61
N ALA A 240 -1.29 1.71 12.66
CA ALA A 240 0.12 2.08 12.71
C ALA A 240 1.09 0.88 12.76
N LYS A 241 0.64 -0.28 13.24
CA LYS A 241 1.43 -1.52 13.33
C LYS A 241 1.00 -2.59 12.32
N SER A 242 0.04 -2.27 11.45
CA SER A 242 -0.52 -3.19 10.47
C SER A 242 0.21 -3.08 9.14
N GLU A 243 1.18 -3.95 8.91
CA GLU A 243 1.99 -3.98 7.69
C GLU A 243 2.04 -5.37 7.04
N GLY A 244 2.28 -5.42 5.74
CA GLY A 244 2.45 -6.67 5.00
C GLY A 244 1.13 -7.25 4.50
N ASP A 245 0.92 -8.55 4.69
CA ASP A 245 -0.19 -9.28 4.07
C ASP A 245 -1.01 -10.14 5.03
N LEU A 246 -0.51 -10.30 6.25
CA LEU A 246 -1.20 -10.95 7.35
C LEU A 246 -1.00 -10.11 8.61
N VAL A 247 -2.11 -9.73 9.24
CA VAL A 247 -2.13 -9.07 10.54
C VAL A 247 -2.99 -9.90 11.49
N LEU A 248 -2.40 -10.34 12.59
CA LEU A 248 -3.09 -11.00 13.70
C LEU A 248 -3.21 -10.01 14.86
N ILE A 249 -4.41 -9.89 15.41
CA ILE A 249 -4.73 -8.94 16.48
C ILE A 249 -5.29 -9.72 17.66
N ASP A 250 -4.68 -9.57 18.83
CA ASP A 250 -5.28 -9.99 20.09
C ASP A 250 -6.40 -9.02 20.46
N LEU A 251 -7.63 -9.51 20.58
CA LEU A 251 -8.85 -8.72 20.79
C LEU A 251 -9.10 -8.40 22.28
N ASP A 252 -8.07 -8.54 23.13
CA ASP A 252 -8.13 -8.12 24.53
C ASP A 252 -8.02 -6.58 24.62
N LYS A 253 -8.79 -5.98 25.53
CA LYS A 253 -9.09 -4.53 25.52
C LYS A 253 -8.05 -3.65 26.21
N THR A 254 -7.10 -4.22 26.94
CA THR A 254 -6.09 -3.44 27.68
C THR A 254 -5.04 -2.86 26.77
N GLU A 255 -4.46 -3.66 25.87
CA GLU A 255 -3.59 -3.22 24.77
C GLU A 255 -3.69 -4.22 23.61
N TYR A 256 -3.97 -3.73 22.39
CA TYR A 256 -3.97 -4.59 21.21
C TYR A 256 -2.55 -5.03 20.90
N ASN A 257 -2.28 -6.32 21.07
CA ASN A 257 -1.05 -6.92 20.56
C ASN A 257 -1.23 -7.28 19.08
N ILE A 258 -0.40 -6.68 18.23
CA ILE A 258 -0.50 -6.79 16.76
C ILE A 258 0.75 -7.51 16.23
N ILE A 259 0.52 -8.59 15.49
CA ILE A 259 1.56 -9.34 14.79
C ILE A 259 1.33 -9.18 13.29
N ALA A 260 2.19 -8.42 12.64
CA ALA A 260 2.17 -8.13 11.21
C ALA A 260 3.24 -8.93 10.47
N MET A 261 2.91 -9.49 9.30
CA MET A 261 3.75 -10.46 8.60
C MET A 261 3.64 -10.32 7.07
N LYS A 262 4.66 -10.82 6.36
CA LYS A 262 4.73 -10.90 4.89
C LYS A 262 4.97 -12.35 4.48
N VAL A 263 3.92 -13.08 4.15
CA VAL A 263 3.91 -14.54 4.00
C VAL A 263 3.51 -14.97 2.58
N GLY A 264 2.50 -14.29 2.03
CA GLY A 264 1.90 -14.55 0.73
C GLY A 264 2.78 -14.15 -0.45
N LYS A 265 2.30 -14.49 -1.65
CA LYS A 265 2.98 -14.11 -2.90
C LYS A 265 2.65 -12.66 -3.26
N LYS A 266 3.68 -11.91 -3.64
CA LYS A 266 3.49 -10.58 -4.22
C LYS A 266 2.86 -10.68 -5.61
N TYR A 267 1.97 -9.76 -5.90
CA TYR A 267 1.34 -9.54 -7.20
C TYR A 267 1.27 -8.05 -7.48
N PHE A 268 0.94 -7.70 -8.72
CA PHE A 268 0.90 -6.32 -9.15
C PHE A 268 -0.53 -5.92 -9.47
N ALA A 269 -0.94 -4.76 -8.96
CA ALA A 269 -2.21 -4.15 -9.29
C ALA A 269 -2.00 -2.89 -10.12
N GLY A 270 -2.89 -2.68 -11.09
CA GLY A 270 -2.89 -1.53 -11.99
C GLY A 270 -2.29 -1.80 -13.38
N LYS A 271 -2.30 -0.76 -14.21
CA LYS A 271 -1.75 -0.83 -15.57
C LYS A 271 -0.32 -0.29 -15.49
N SER A 272 0.67 -1.17 -15.60
CA SER A 272 2.02 -0.74 -15.98
C SER A 272 1.87 0.06 -17.29
N GLY A 273 2.24 1.33 -17.30
CA GLY A 273 2.10 2.18 -18.50
C GLY A 273 2.99 1.68 -19.65
N ARG A 274 3.76 2.57 -20.27
CA ARG A 274 4.78 2.16 -21.28
C ARG A 274 6.02 1.49 -20.66
N VAL A 275 5.99 1.19 -19.36
CA VAL A 275 7.06 0.47 -18.66
C VAL A 275 6.89 -1.01 -19.01
N SER A 276 7.90 -1.57 -19.66
CA SER A 276 7.84 -2.92 -20.23
C SER A 276 7.74 -3.98 -19.12
N LYS A 277 7.00 -5.07 -19.35
CA LYS A 277 7.00 -6.26 -18.48
C LYS A 277 8.42 -6.81 -18.22
N ILE A 278 9.36 -6.50 -19.13
CA ILE A 278 10.77 -6.90 -19.02
C ILE A 278 11.47 -6.12 -17.90
N ASP A 279 11.26 -4.81 -17.83
CA ASP A 279 11.82 -3.98 -16.74
C ASP A 279 11.26 -4.45 -15.38
N MET A 280 9.96 -4.76 -15.36
CA MET A 280 9.26 -5.30 -14.18
C MET A 280 9.84 -6.63 -13.70
N TYR A 281 10.19 -7.53 -14.63
CA TYR A 281 10.78 -8.83 -14.31
C TYR A 281 12.23 -8.69 -13.82
N LEU A 282 13.00 -7.77 -14.42
CA LEU A 282 14.39 -7.48 -14.01
C LEU A 282 14.48 -6.84 -12.62
N TYR A 283 13.57 -5.92 -12.27
CA TYR A 283 13.51 -5.32 -10.94
C TYR A 283 13.08 -6.32 -9.86
N SER A 284 12.16 -7.23 -10.19
CA SER A 284 11.69 -8.25 -9.24
C SER A 284 12.73 -9.33 -8.95
N TYR A 285 13.66 -9.57 -9.88
CA TYR A 285 14.68 -10.61 -9.78
C TYR A 285 16.08 -10.06 -10.09
N PRO A 286 16.71 -9.30 -9.16
CA PRO A 286 18.03 -8.69 -9.38
C PRO A 286 19.13 -9.70 -9.76
N TRP A 287 18.99 -10.95 -9.31
CA TRP A 287 19.93 -12.03 -9.61
C TRP A 287 20.00 -12.37 -11.11
N LEU A 288 18.92 -12.20 -11.87
CA LEU A 288 18.93 -12.40 -13.32
C LEU A 288 19.78 -11.35 -14.02
N TYR A 289 19.73 -10.10 -13.54
CA TYR A 289 20.58 -9.03 -14.03
C TYR A 289 22.06 -9.34 -13.75
N TYR A 290 22.39 -9.78 -12.53
CA TYR A 290 23.76 -10.20 -12.20
C TYR A 290 24.22 -11.42 -13.03
N ALA A 291 23.35 -12.39 -13.27
CA ALA A 291 23.65 -13.53 -14.12
C ALA A 291 23.90 -13.12 -15.58
N ALA A 292 23.07 -12.22 -16.13
CA ALA A 292 23.25 -11.68 -17.47
C ALA A 292 24.56 -10.88 -17.59
N LEU A 293 24.89 -10.06 -16.57
CA LEU A 293 26.16 -9.33 -16.50
C LEU A 293 27.36 -10.30 -16.42
N GLY A 294 27.26 -11.34 -15.61
CA GLY A 294 28.31 -12.38 -15.52
C GLY A 294 28.52 -13.10 -16.86
N LEU A 295 27.44 -13.41 -17.56
CA LEU A 295 27.48 -14.08 -18.86
C LEU A 295 28.09 -13.19 -19.95
N THR A 296 27.77 -11.89 -19.98
CA THR A 296 28.38 -10.95 -20.93
C THR A 296 29.87 -10.77 -20.69
N ILE A 297 30.31 -10.66 -19.43
CA ILE A 297 31.75 -10.61 -19.07
C ILE A 297 32.45 -11.90 -19.50
N LEU A 298 31.84 -13.06 -19.26
CA LEU A 298 32.41 -14.36 -19.64
C LEU A 298 32.58 -14.47 -21.16
N LEU A 299 31.56 -14.09 -21.94
CA LEU A 299 31.63 -14.06 -23.41
C LEU A 299 32.70 -13.08 -23.93
N LEU A 300 32.82 -11.89 -23.33
CA LEU A 300 33.87 -10.93 -23.65
C LEU A 300 35.26 -11.49 -23.37
N SER A 301 35.45 -12.14 -22.22
CA SER A 301 36.73 -12.77 -21.88
C SER A 301 37.11 -13.89 -22.86
N LEU A 302 36.14 -14.73 -23.24
CA LEU A 302 36.35 -15.83 -24.19
C LEU A 302 36.66 -15.30 -25.59
N THR A 303 35.96 -14.27 -26.05
CA THR A 303 36.22 -13.66 -27.36
C THR A 303 37.61 -13.03 -27.41
N ILE A 304 38.01 -12.27 -26.39
CA ILE A 304 39.37 -11.73 -26.25
C ILE A 304 40.41 -12.87 -26.22
N PHE A 305 40.17 -13.91 -25.42
CA PHE A 305 41.06 -15.07 -25.34
C PHE A 305 41.23 -15.77 -26.69
N PHE A 306 40.14 -15.99 -27.44
CA PHE A 306 40.18 -16.58 -28.77
C PHE A 306 40.88 -15.68 -29.79
N LEU A 307 40.67 -14.36 -29.73
CA LEU A 307 41.36 -13.39 -30.58
C LEU A 307 42.87 -13.37 -30.31
N ILE A 308 43.29 -13.32 -29.04
CA ILE A 308 44.71 -13.39 -28.64
C ILE A 308 45.31 -14.74 -29.05
N ARG A 309 44.60 -15.85 -28.83
CA ARG A 309 45.07 -17.18 -29.23
C ARG A 309 45.22 -17.31 -30.74
N ARG A 310 44.30 -16.73 -31.52
CA ARG A 310 44.39 -16.66 -32.99
C ARG A 310 45.55 -15.78 -33.44
N TYR A 311 45.78 -14.65 -32.77
CA TYR A 311 46.91 -13.76 -33.03
C TYR A 311 48.26 -14.43 -32.72
N ARG A 312 48.37 -15.11 -31.57
CA ARG A 312 49.57 -15.88 -31.19
C ARG A 312 49.85 -17.01 -32.18
N LYS A 313 48.84 -17.76 -32.62
CA LYS A 313 49.01 -18.79 -33.67
C LYS A 313 49.48 -18.21 -35.02
N ARG A 314 49.06 -16.99 -35.36
CA ARG A 314 49.54 -16.29 -36.57
C ARG A 314 50.99 -15.85 -36.42
N ARG A 315 51.40 -15.36 -35.24
CA ARG A 315 52.80 -14.98 -34.98
C ARG A 315 53.76 -16.17 -35.00
N ILE A 316 53.34 -17.34 -34.48
CA ILE A 316 54.17 -18.56 -34.47
C ILE A 316 54.27 -19.24 -35.86
N LYS A 317 53.39 -18.89 -36.82
CA LYS A 317 53.45 -19.35 -38.22
C LYS A 317 54.03 -18.30 -39.18
N GLY A 318 54.46 -17.16 -38.65
CA GLY A 318 55.03 -16.04 -39.39
C GLY A 318 56.38 -15.64 -38.82
N GLU A 319 57.21 -16.65 -38.58
CA GLU A 319 58.64 -16.83 -38.94
C GLU A 319 58.95 -18.31 -38.76
#